data_AF-A0AA96HJK8-F1
#
_entry.id   AF-A0AA96HJK8-F1
#
_cell.length_a   1.000
_cell.length_b   1.000
_cell.length_c   1.000
_cell.angle_alpha   90.00
_cell.angle_beta   90.00
_cell.angle_gamma   90.00
#
_symmetry.space_group_name_H-M   'P 1'
#
loop_
_entity.id
_entity.type
_entity.pdbx_description
1 polymer ?
#
loop_
_entity_poly.entity_id
_entity_poly.type
_entity_poly.pdbx_seq_one_letter_code
_entity_poly.pdbx_strand_id
1 'polypeptide(L)'
;MKFRFIGALAIWLIPVIGYTSPTLKGTINELWVADNNHPNTIFIRVGDTFTSPCSTSPSRYLIMDLDEPGMKEAYSMAMAAFFSNMEVSIGGKGNCRGSLEKLQYINVIK
;
A
#
# COMPACT_ATOMS: atom_id res chain seq x y z
N MET A 1 -55.10 -24.97 12.97
CA MET A 1 -53.80 -24.79 13.66
C MET A 1 -52.73 -25.63 12.96
N LYS A 2 -51.89 -25.02 12.12
CA LYS A 2 -50.68 -25.66 11.56
C LYS A 2 -49.60 -24.58 11.45
N PHE A 3 -48.76 -24.52 12.48
CA PHE A 3 -47.53 -23.73 12.48
C PHE A 3 -46.55 -24.37 11.50
N ARG A 4 -46.01 -23.59 10.57
CA ARG A 4 -44.81 -23.98 9.81
C ARG A 4 -43.80 -22.84 9.82
N PHE A 5 -42.84 -23.02 10.71
CA PHE A 5 -41.45 -22.59 10.72
C PHE A 5 -41.02 -21.51 9.73
N ILE A 6 -40.66 -20.38 10.31
CA ILE A 6 -39.84 -19.32 9.72
C ILE A 6 -38.44 -19.89 9.52
N GLY A 7 -38.09 -20.22 8.27
CA GLY A 7 -36.72 -20.51 7.87
C GLY A 7 -35.94 -19.20 7.75
N ALA A 8 -35.39 -18.72 8.87
CA ALA A 8 -34.44 -17.62 8.86
C ALA A 8 -33.14 -18.12 8.22
N LEU A 9 -32.95 -17.78 6.94
CA LEU A 9 -31.69 -17.98 6.23
C LEU A 9 -30.65 -17.06 6.89
N ALA A 10 -29.87 -17.61 7.82
CA ALA A 10 -28.76 -16.91 8.45
C ALA A 10 -27.63 -16.73 7.41
N ILE A 11 -27.67 -15.61 6.69
CA ILE A 11 -26.59 -15.15 5.82
C ILE A 11 -25.44 -14.75 6.76
N TRP A 12 -24.47 -15.64 6.93
CA TRP A 12 -23.20 -15.32 7.57
C TRP A 12 -22.45 -14.32 6.69
N LEU A 13 -22.62 -13.04 6.98
CA LEU A 13 -21.73 -11.97 6.51
C LEU A 13 -20.35 -12.22 7.12
N ILE A 14 -19.50 -12.98 6.42
CA ILE A 14 -18.07 -13.03 6.74
C ILE A 14 -17.54 -11.64 6.33
N PRO A 15 -17.12 -10.78 7.27
CA PRO A 15 -16.45 -9.55 6.89
C PRO A 15 -15.17 -9.94 6.16
N VAL A 16 -15.06 -9.57 4.88
CA VAL A 16 -13.79 -9.63 4.17
C VAL A 16 -12.93 -8.54 4.79
N ILE A 17 -12.14 -8.91 5.80
CA ILE A 17 -11.17 -8.01 6.41
C ILE A 17 -10.11 -7.75 5.33
N GLY A 18 -10.26 -6.63 4.61
CA GLY A 18 -9.22 -6.14 3.71
C GLY A 18 -8.00 -5.81 4.54
N TYR A 19 -6.97 -6.64 4.46
CA TYR A 19 -5.70 -6.43 5.15
C TYR A 19 -4.88 -5.42 4.35
N THR A 20 -4.42 -4.34 4.98
CA THR A 20 -3.46 -3.39 4.41
C THR A 20 -2.11 -3.59 5.11
N SER A 21 -1.00 -3.24 4.47
CA SER A 21 0.28 -3.19 5.19
C SER A 21 0.19 -2.23 6.38
N PRO A 22 1.03 -2.41 7.42
CA PRO A 22 1.19 -1.39 8.44
C PRO A 22 1.71 -0.07 7.84
N THR A 23 1.45 1.03 8.54
CA THR A 23 2.09 2.32 8.25
C THR A 23 3.58 2.23 8.56
N LEU A 24 4.42 2.58 7.59
CA LEU A 24 5.87 2.64 7.73
C LEU A 24 6.29 4.08 8.04
N LYS A 25 7.29 4.24 8.90
CA LYS A 25 7.84 5.55 9.28
C LYS A 25 9.36 5.50 9.23
N GLY A 26 9.97 6.58 8.75
CA GLY A 26 11.42 6.74 8.70
C GLY A 26 11.86 7.54 7.49
N THR A 27 13.17 7.55 7.22
CA THR A 27 13.71 8.19 6.01
C THR A 27 13.54 7.30 4.80
N ILE A 28 13.47 7.90 3.61
CA ILE A 28 13.45 7.17 2.35
C ILE A 28 14.88 6.73 2.04
N ASN A 29 15.12 5.42 2.04
CA ASN A 29 16.46 4.87 1.77
C ASN A 29 16.69 4.64 0.28
N GLU A 30 15.63 4.30 -0.46
CA GLU A 30 15.69 4.03 -1.90
C GLU A 30 14.45 4.57 -2.59
N LEU A 31 14.66 5.25 -3.73
CA LEU A 31 13.63 5.75 -4.62
C LEU A 31 14.11 5.59 -6.07
N TRP A 32 13.46 4.76 -6.88
CA TRP A 32 13.87 4.54 -8.27
C TRP A 32 12.70 4.15 -9.18
N VAL A 33 12.83 4.49 -10.45
CA VAL A 33 11.83 4.23 -11.50
C VAL A 33 12.03 2.81 -12.02
N ALA A 34 10.94 2.03 -12.05
CA ALA A 34 10.95 0.68 -12.55
C ALA A 34 11.30 0.59 -14.04
N ASP A 35 11.84 -0.57 -14.43
CA ASP A 35 12.28 -0.87 -15.79
C ASP A 35 11.11 -1.07 -16.78
N ASN A 36 11.45 -1.53 -17.99
CA ASN A 36 10.52 -1.79 -19.10
C ASN A 36 9.33 -2.71 -18.75
N ASN A 37 9.38 -3.49 -17.66
CA ASN A 37 8.29 -4.37 -17.26
C ASN A 37 7.21 -3.66 -16.44
N HIS A 38 7.54 -2.52 -15.83
CA HIS A 38 6.59 -1.73 -15.03
C HIS A 38 6.71 -0.24 -15.39
N PRO A 39 6.41 0.14 -16.66
CA PRO A 39 6.41 1.54 -17.03
C PRO A 39 5.49 2.31 -16.08
N ASN A 40 5.91 3.53 -15.72
CA ASN A 40 5.20 4.42 -14.81
C ASN A 40 5.09 3.93 -13.35
N THR A 41 5.95 3.02 -12.91
CA THR A 41 5.98 2.58 -11.50
C THR A 41 7.24 3.08 -10.81
N ILE A 42 7.11 3.66 -9.62
CA ILE A 42 8.24 4.04 -8.78
C ILE A 42 8.27 3.14 -7.55
N PHE A 43 9.44 2.60 -7.24
CA PHE A 43 9.68 1.87 -5.99
C PHE A 43 10.12 2.82 -4.90
N ILE A 44 9.52 2.69 -3.71
CA ILE A 44 9.90 3.43 -2.51
C ILE A 44 10.17 2.48 -1.36
N ARG A 45 11.32 2.66 -0.71
CA ARG A 45 11.70 1.96 0.51
C ARG A 45 11.87 2.94 1.66
N VAL A 46 11.19 2.66 2.76
CA VAL A 46 11.33 3.37 4.03
C VAL A 46 11.67 2.34 5.10
N GLY A 47 12.88 2.42 5.64
CA GLY A 47 13.37 1.51 6.68
C GLY A 47 13.53 0.05 6.22
N ASP A 48 13.05 -0.86 7.07
CA ASP A 48 13.21 -2.31 6.95
C ASP A 48 12.03 -3.01 6.26
N THR A 49 12.12 -4.33 6.12
CA THR A 49 11.06 -5.15 5.51
C THR A 49 9.76 -5.11 6.31
N PHE A 50 8.62 -5.17 5.62
CA PHE A 50 7.29 -5.15 6.21
C PHE A 50 6.40 -6.26 5.64
N THR A 51 5.33 -6.59 6.37
CA THR A 51 4.29 -7.52 5.91
C THR A 51 3.33 -6.82 4.97
N SER A 52 3.09 -7.40 3.80
CA SER A 52 2.17 -6.87 2.81
C SER A 52 1.06 -7.89 2.51
N PRO A 53 -0.22 -7.50 2.36
CA PRO A 53 -1.26 -8.35 1.78
C PRO A 53 -0.91 -8.93 0.40
N CYS A 54 -0.03 -8.28 -0.35
CA CYS A 54 0.26 -8.64 -1.74
C CYS A 54 1.32 -9.75 -1.88
N SER A 55 1.97 -10.14 -0.79
CA SER A 55 3.03 -11.13 -0.80
C SER A 55 3.02 -11.97 0.48
N THR A 56 3.26 -13.27 0.34
CA THR A 56 3.48 -14.16 1.49
C THR A 56 4.86 -14.00 2.11
N SER A 57 5.78 -13.31 1.41
CA SER A 57 7.12 -12.98 1.89
C SER A 57 7.21 -11.50 2.28
N PRO A 58 8.02 -11.13 3.30
CA PRO A 58 8.23 -9.74 3.68
C PRO A 58 8.67 -8.89 2.48
N SER A 59 7.97 -7.77 2.27
CA SER A 59 8.29 -6.81 1.21
C SER A 59 9.29 -5.78 1.72
N ARG A 60 10.06 -5.21 0.79
CA ARG A 60 10.94 -4.05 1.05
C ARG A 60 10.42 -2.76 0.45
N TYR A 61 9.45 -2.86 -0.46
CA TYR A 61 9.01 -1.74 -1.28
C TYR A 61 7.50 -1.63 -1.28
N LEU A 62 7.02 -0.39 -1.18
CA LEU A 62 5.73 0.00 -1.76
C LEU A 62 6.00 0.55 -3.15
N ILE A 63 4.96 0.56 -3.99
CA ILE A 63 5.06 1.13 -5.33
C ILE A 63 4.10 2.31 -5.52
N MET A 64 4.55 3.36 -6.20
CA MET A 64 3.70 4.42 -6.71
C MET A 64 3.41 4.14 -8.17
N ASP A 65 2.13 3.94 -8.49
CA ASP A 65 1.66 3.80 -9.86
C ASP A 65 1.32 5.20 -10.39
N LEU A 66 2.16 5.77 -11.24
CA LEU A 66 2.04 7.17 -11.68
C LEU A 66 0.84 7.43 -12.58
N ASP A 67 0.15 6.38 -13.01
CA ASP A 67 -1.12 6.46 -13.72
C ASP A 67 -2.31 6.64 -12.74
N GLU A 68 -2.12 6.43 -11.43
CA GLU A 68 -3.12 6.72 -10.41
C GLU A 68 -3.14 8.21 -10.02
N PRO A 69 -4.34 8.81 -9.81
CA PRO A 69 -4.45 10.19 -9.36
C PRO A 69 -3.69 10.45 -8.06
N GLY A 70 -2.96 11.57 -8.00
CA GLY A 70 -2.21 11.97 -6.81
C GLY A 70 -0.84 11.29 -6.65
N MET A 71 -0.51 10.28 -7.46
CA MET A 71 0.77 9.55 -7.31
C MET A 71 1.97 10.32 -7.87
N LYS A 72 1.78 11.24 -8.82
CA LYS A 72 2.84 12.12 -9.30
C LYS A 72 3.23 13.16 -8.25
N GLU A 73 2.25 13.67 -7.53
CA GLU A 73 2.43 14.56 -6.38
C GLU A 73 3.09 13.81 -5.23
N ALA A 74 2.60 12.59 -4.92
CA ALA A 74 3.22 11.71 -3.92
C ALA A 74 4.70 11.43 -4.26
N TYR A 75 5.02 11.15 -5.53
CA TYR A 75 6.39 10.98 -5.99
C TYR A 75 7.23 12.24 -5.80
N SER A 76 6.68 13.42 -6.13
CA SER A 76 7.38 14.69 -5.93
C SER A 76 7.69 14.94 -4.45
N MET A 77 6.75 14.61 -3.54
CA MET A 77 6.99 14.70 -2.10
C MET A 77 8.02 13.67 -1.63
N ALA A 78 7.96 12.43 -2.12
CA ALA A 78 8.94 11.40 -1.81
C ALA A 78 10.35 11.82 -2.25
N MET A 79 10.48 12.39 -3.45
CA MET A 79 11.74 12.89 -3.99
C MET A 79 12.29 14.05 -3.16
N ALA A 80 11.45 15.02 -2.79
CA ALA A 80 11.84 16.13 -1.93
C ALA A 80 12.30 15.66 -0.54
N ALA A 81 11.58 14.70 0.05
CA ALA A 81 11.94 14.10 1.34
C ALA A 81 13.25 13.30 1.26
N PHE A 82 13.48 12.56 0.18
CA PHE A 82 14.72 11.84 -0.08
C PHE A 82 15.93 12.78 -0.12
N PHE A 83 15.87 13.85 -0.94
CA PHE A 83 17.00 14.79 -1.06
C PHE A 83 17.23 15.64 0.19
N SER A 84 16.18 15.89 0.96
CA SER A 84 16.25 16.70 2.19
C SER A 84 16.51 15.86 3.44
N ASN A 85 16.69 14.53 3.28
CA ASN A 85 16.84 13.57 4.39
C ASN A 85 15.75 13.73 5.47
N MET A 86 14.51 13.96 5.04
CA MET A 86 13.35 14.13 5.95
C MET A 86 12.72 12.78 6.27
N GLU A 87 12.17 12.67 7.47
CA GLU A 87 11.33 11.52 7.83
C GLU A 87 9.95 11.62 7.18
N VAL A 88 9.44 10.47 6.75
CA VAL A 88 8.12 10.33 6.15
C VAL A 88 7.33 9.22 6.85
N SER A 89 6.01 9.33 6.78
CA SER A 89 5.07 8.26 7.09
C SER A 89 4.39 7.83 5.80
N ILE A 90 4.52 6.55 5.44
CA ILE A 90 3.91 5.98 4.23
C ILE A 90 2.99 4.81 4.58
N GLY A 91 1.97 4.58 3.77
CA GLY A 91 1.06 3.45 3.94
C GLY A 91 0.64 2.83 2.62
N GLY A 92 0.46 1.51 2.62
CA GLY A 92 -0.05 0.74 1.50
C GLY A 92 -1.58 0.78 1.43
N LYS A 93 -2.12 0.59 0.22
CA LYS A 93 -3.57 0.61 -0.07
C LYS A 93 -4.22 -0.76 0.13
N GLY A 94 -3.44 -1.82 0.35
CA GLY A 94 -3.86 -3.21 0.18
C GLY A 94 -4.20 -3.59 -1.27
N ASN A 95 -3.92 -2.71 -2.24
CA ASN A 95 -4.07 -2.99 -3.66
C ASN A 95 -2.75 -3.48 -4.25
N CYS A 96 -2.79 -4.55 -5.03
CA CYS A 96 -1.62 -5.28 -5.48
C CYS A 96 -1.38 -5.10 -6.99
N ARG A 97 -0.12 -4.87 -7.37
CA ARG A 97 0.38 -5.02 -8.74
C ARG A 97 1.37 -6.18 -8.72
N GLY A 98 0.91 -7.37 -9.10
CA GLY A 98 1.66 -8.60 -8.85
C GLY A 98 1.86 -8.81 -7.36
N SER A 99 3.10 -9.06 -6.94
CA SER A 99 3.46 -9.24 -5.52
C SER A 99 3.76 -7.93 -4.76
N LEU A 100 3.54 -6.77 -5.40
CA LEU A 100 3.92 -5.46 -4.88
C LEU A 100 2.67 -4.68 -4.48
N GLU A 101 2.70 -4.09 -3.30
CA GLU A 101 1.60 -3.28 -2.80
C GLU A 101 1.74 -1.82 -3.21
N LYS A 102 0.63 -1.25 -3.68
CA LYS A 102 0.55 0.15 -4.06
C LYS A 102 0.51 1.05 -2.84
N LEU A 103 1.26 2.15 -2.92
CA LEU A 103 1.22 3.26 -1.99
C LEU A 103 -0.17 3.90 -2.01
N GLN A 104 -0.72 4.17 -0.84
CA GLN A 104 -1.94 4.95 -0.67
C GLN A 104 -1.65 6.42 -0.36
N TYR A 105 -0.68 6.66 0.52
CA TYR A 105 -0.32 8.00 0.98
C TYR A 105 1.14 8.08 1.39
N ILE A 106 1.65 9.31 1.39
CA ILE A 106 2.93 9.70 1.96
C ILE A 106 2.75 11.05 2.64
N ASN A 107 3.28 11.19 3.85
CA ASN A 107 3.28 12.43 4.61
C ASN A 107 4.68 12.71 5.14
N VAL A 108 5.13 13.96 5.07
CA VAL A 108 6.39 14.39 5.71
C VAL A 108 6.13 14.60 7.20
N ILE A 109 6.97 14.01 8.04
CA ILE A 109 6.95 14.19 9.49
C ILE A 109 7.81 15.43 9.78
N LYS A 110 7.23 16.41 10.48
CA LYS A 110 7.92 17.65 10.89
C LYS A 110 8.47 17.53 12.30
#